data_AF-A0A1V0AFF6-F1
#
_entry.id   AF-A0A1V0AFF6-F1
#
_cell.length_a   1.000
_cell.length_b   1.000
_cell.length_c   1.000
_cell.angle_alpha   90.00
_cell.angle_beta   90.00
_cell.angle_gamma   90.00
#
_symmetry.space_group_name_H-M   'P 1'
#
loop_
_entity.id
_entity.type
_entity.pdbx_description
1 polymer ?
#
loop_
_entity_poly.entity_id
_entity_poly.type
_entity_poly.pdbx_seq_one_letter_code
_entity_poly.pdbx_strand_id
1 'polypeptide(L)'
;MPAPHWPAPTATTPVTAIVPLPGSKSVTNRALLLAALADGPGVVRQALRSRDADLMVAALRALGTTLTPMRETSAGVDWQVTPGPIRGGAHIDVGLAGTVMRFVPPVAALADGPVSFDGDPHARKRPMGPILDALRALGARIDNDALPFTISGPLAGGEVTLDASGSSQFVSGLLLAAARFEKGITIRHVGPPVPSLPHIEMTIEMLRAVGVRVDAGERDVWRVEPGPIAARDMTVEPDLSNAAPFLAAALVTGGTVTIPAWPLHTTQAGDALRDLLTTMGATVTRTPAHSTSPATTAAGVDATTAGSDPTATGSGATATGSGATAADLGTAAMGSGATATVSGTTTTGSGTTTTGSGTTTTGSGTTSTGPGTTDLVVTGTGHITGIDADLRDVGELTPTIAALAALASTPSRIRGVSHLRGHETDRLAALATEINRLGGDAEETDDGLIIRPRRLHGGTFHSYDDHRMATAGAVIGLAVPGVEVENIATTAKTLPEFVQMWTAMLEAR
;
A
#
# COMPACT_ATOMS: atom_id res chain seq x y z
N MET A 1 -13.39 26.53 16.77
CA MET A 1 -14.47 26.18 15.81
C MET A 1 -14.06 24.89 15.12
N PRO A 2 -15.00 23.99 14.81
CA PRO A 2 -14.68 22.86 13.93
C PRO A 2 -14.04 23.38 12.64
N ALA A 3 -13.09 22.65 12.06
CA ALA A 3 -12.59 22.98 10.74
C ALA A 3 -13.77 22.99 9.75
N PRO A 4 -13.82 23.93 8.79
CA PRO A 4 -14.87 23.92 7.77
C PRO A 4 -14.80 22.61 6.99
N HIS A 5 -15.97 22.11 6.56
CA HIS A 5 -16.03 20.97 5.64
C HIS A 5 -15.27 21.29 4.36
N TRP A 6 -14.66 20.28 3.76
CA TRP A 6 -13.94 20.44 2.50
C TRP A 6 -14.91 20.36 1.32
N PRO A 7 -15.05 21.42 0.51
CA PRO A 7 -15.92 21.40 -0.66
C PRO A 7 -15.32 20.47 -1.72
N ALA A 8 -15.98 19.35 -2.00
CA ALA A 8 -15.50 18.40 -3.00
C ALA A 8 -15.65 19.04 -4.40
N PRO A 9 -14.56 19.20 -5.17
CA PRO A 9 -14.64 19.86 -6.48
C PRO A 9 -15.50 19.07 -7.46
N THR A 10 -16.35 19.77 -8.20
CA THR A 10 -17.08 19.19 -9.34
C THR A 10 -16.25 19.36 -10.60
N ALA A 11 -16.07 18.27 -11.34
CA ALA A 11 -15.39 18.29 -12.63
C ALA A 11 -16.35 18.75 -13.73
N THR A 12 -15.97 19.78 -14.48
CA THR A 12 -16.74 20.29 -15.61
C THR A 12 -16.17 19.84 -16.96
N THR A 13 -14.98 19.25 -16.95
CA THR A 13 -14.28 18.70 -18.12
C THR A 13 -13.64 17.35 -17.78
N PRO A 14 -13.40 16.48 -18.78
CA PRO A 14 -12.65 15.25 -18.58
C PRO A 14 -11.28 15.49 -17.97
N VAL A 15 -10.90 14.71 -16.95
CA VAL A 15 -9.57 14.79 -16.34
C VAL A 15 -8.52 14.19 -17.28
N THR A 16 -7.34 14.78 -17.38
CA THR A 16 -6.18 14.15 -18.05
C THR A 16 -4.95 14.37 -17.18
N ALA A 17 -4.51 13.33 -16.46
CA ALA A 17 -3.47 13.48 -15.44
C ALA A 17 -2.59 12.26 -15.27
N ILE A 18 -1.33 12.50 -14.92
CA ILE A 18 -0.42 11.48 -14.37
C ILE A 18 -0.37 11.71 -12.86
N VAL A 19 -0.67 10.67 -12.07
CA VAL A 19 -0.75 10.75 -10.61
C VAL A 19 0.23 9.75 -9.98
N PRO A 20 1.48 10.16 -9.69
CA PRO A 20 2.39 9.37 -8.87
C PRO A 20 1.82 9.15 -7.47
N LEU A 21 1.92 7.93 -6.96
CA LEU A 21 1.42 7.58 -5.63
C LEU A 21 2.59 7.37 -4.67
N PRO A 22 2.43 7.71 -3.37
CA PRO A 22 3.40 7.33 -2.37
C PRO A 22 3.37 5.82 -2.12
N GLY A 23 4.32 5.33 -1.32
CA GLY A 23 4.46 3.92 -1.00
C GLY A 23 3.23 3.31 -0.32
N SER A 24 3.03 2.00 -0.51
CA SER A 24 1.97 1.22 0.11
C SER A 24 2.10 1.17 1.62
N LYS A 25 1.03 1.51 2.36
CA LYS A 25 1.00 1.36 3.82
C LYS A 25 1.24 -0.09 4.22
N SER A 26 0.55 -1.02 3.58
CA SER A 26 0.58 -2.45 3.93
C SER A 26 1.96 -3.05 3.74
N VAL A 27 2.67 -2.66 2.68
CA VAL A 27 4.07 -3.08 2.43
C VAL A 27 5.03 -2.35 3.37
N THR A 28 4.87 -1.03 3.56
CA THR A 28 5.71 -0.22 4.47
C THR A 28 5.75 -0.82 5.87
N ASN A 29 4.60 -1.07 6.48
CA ASN A 29 4.54 -1.53 7.87
C ASN A 29 5.08 -2.96 8.05
N ARG A 30 4.96 -3.82 7.02
CA ARG A 30 5.58 -5.15 7.02
C ARG A 30 7.09 -5.06 6.84
N ALA A 31 7.56 -4.21 5.91
CA ALA A 31 8.98 -4.03 5.63
C ALA A 31 9.72 -3.45 6.85
N LEU A 32 9.14 -2.45 7.52
CA LEU A 32 9.69 -1.87 8.75
C LEU A 32 9.82 -2.92 9.86
N LEU A 33 8.80 -3.76 10.04
CA LEU A 33 8.79 -4.79 11.08
C LEU A 33 9.78 -5.92 10.76
N LEU A 34 9.83 -6.41 9.51
CA LEU A 34 10.81 -7.41 9.09
C LEU A 34 12.24 -6.88 9.18
N ALA A 35 12.47 -5.63 8.80
CA ALA A 35 13.77 -4.97 8.94
C ALA A 35 14.17 -4.82 10.41
N ALA A 36 13.22 -4.50 11.31
CA ALA A 36 13.47 -4.40 12.75
C ALA A 36 13.79 -5.75 13.39
N LEU A 37 13.24 -6.84 12.86
CA LEU A 37 13.49 -8.19 13.33
C LEU A 37 14.71 -8.85 12.68
N ALA A 38 15.35 -8.26 11.67
CA ALA A 38 16.43 -8.88 10.89
C ALA A 38 17.72 -9.14 11.71
N ASP A 39 18.61 -9.99 11.19
CA ASP A 39 19.91 -10.32 11.80
C ASP A 39 20.97 -9.22 11.65
N GLY A 40 20.64 -8.11 10.98
CA GLY A 40 21.54 -6.99 10.71
C GLY A 40 20.82 -5.78 10.11
N PRO A 41 21.54 -4.66 9.91
CA PRO A 41 20.95 -3.43 9.41
C PRO A 41 20.57 -3.52 7.92
N GLY A 42 19.56 -2.75 7.52
CA GLY A 42 19.12 -2.63 6.13
C GLY A 42 18.38 -1.32 5.87
N VAL A 43 17.96 -1.10 4.62
CA VAL A 43 17.21 0.10 4.21
C VAL A 43 15.81 -0.27 3.74
N VAL A 44 14.78 0.37 4.31
CA VAL A 44 13.42 0.36 3.75
C VAL A 44 13.25 1.62 2.91
N ARG A 45 13.27 1.46 1.58
CA ARG A 45 13.19 2.55 0.60
C ARG A 45 11.75 2.88 0.25
N GLN A 46 11.50 4.17 0.01
CA GLN A 46 10.20 4.71 -0.43
C GLN A 46 9.04 4.34 0.52
N ALA A 47 9.35 4.18 1.81
CA ALA A 47 8.36 3.93 2.83
C ALA A 47 7.37 5.10 2.88
N LEU A 48 6.10 4.77 3.06
CA LEU A 48 5.04 5.75 3.22
C LEU A 48 5.30 6.63 4.44
N ARG A 49 5.19 7.95 4.30
CA ARG A 49 4.97 8.87 5.44
C ARG A 49 3.48 9.08 5.61
N SER A 50 2.95 8.57 6.72
CA SER A 50 1.53 8.68 7.09
C SER A 50 1.40 8.43 8.59
N ARG A 51 0.24 8.75 9.17
CA ARG A 51 0.00 8.49 10.60
C ARG A 51 0.22 7.01 10.96
N ASP A 52 -0.29 6.08 10.16
CA ASP A 52 -0.15 4.63 10.44
C ASP A 52 1.31 4.16 10.37
N ALA A 53 2.10 4.69 9.42
CA ALA A 53 3.52 4.35 9.29
C ALA A 53 4.37 4.99 10.40
N ASP A 54 4.07 6.24 10.76
CA ASP A 54 4.78 6.94 11.83
C ASP A 54 4.50 6.28 13.21
N LEU A 55 3.28 5.78 13.45
CA LEU A 55 2.95 4.96 14.63
C LEU A 55 3.73 3.64 14.65
N MET A 56 3.91 2.98 13.50
CA MET A 56 4.74 1.77 13.40
C MET A 56 6.22 2.09 13.73
N VAL A 57 6.78 3.16 13.16
CA VAL A 57 8.15 3.61 13.45
C VAL A 57 8.32 3.93 14.94
N ALA A 58 7.36 4.64 15.54
CA ALA A 58 7.38 4.96 16.97
C ALA A 58 7.35 3.69 17.84
N ALA A 59 6.49 2.73 17.50
CA ALA A 59 6.39 1.46 18.21
C ALA A 59 7.70 0.66 18.16
N LEU A 60 8.31 0.53 16.97
CA LEU A 60 9.58 -0.18 16.80
C LEU A 60 10.74 0.52 17.52
N ARG A 61 10.77 1.86 17.52
CA ARG A 61 11.74 2.63 18.32
C ARG A 61 11.57 2.40 19.82
N ALA A 62 10.32 2.40 20.31
CA ALA A 62 10.03 2.15 21.72
C ALA A 62 10.45 0.73 22.15
N LEU A 63 10.39 -0.23 21.23
CA LEU A 63 10.87 -1.60 21.43
C LEU A 63 12.40 -1.78 21.23
N GLY A 64 13.15 -0.72 20.89
CA GLY A 64 14.61 -0.75 20.86
C GLY A 64 15.26 -0.77 19.47
N THR A 65 14.48 -0.73 18.38
CA THR A 65 15.02 -0.60 17.02
C THR A 65 15.47 0.84 16.76
N THR A 66 16.63 1.02 16.12
CA THR A 66 17.05 2.34 15.63
C THR A 66 16.56 2.54 14.20
N LEU A 67 15.73 3.56 13.97
CA LEU A 67 15.28 3.96 12.64
C LEU A 67 15.74 5.40 12.35
N THR A 68 16.59 5.59 11.35
CA THR A 68 17.13 6.90 10.95
C THR A 68 16.65 7.25 9.55
N PRO A 69 16.01 8.41 9.32
CA PRO A 69 15.62 8.82 7.98
C PRO A 69 16.87 9.22 7.19
N MET A 70 17.04 8.69 5.98
CA MET A 70 18.18 8.99 5.10
C MET A 70 17.82 10.06 4.06
N ARG A 71 16.71 9.85 3.36
CA ARG A 71 16.18 10.74 2.32
C ARG A 71 14.67 10.81 2.48
N GLU A 72 14.13 12.02 2.44
CA GLU A 72 12.70 12.27 2.53
C GLU A 72 12.26 13.14 1.35
N THR A 73 11.25 12.68 0.63
CA THR A 73 10.60 13.41 -0.46
C THR A 73 9.07 13.36 -0.27
N SER A 74 8.32 14.08 -1.08
CA SER A 74 6.85 13.96 -1.09
C SER A 74 6.36 12.53 -1.40
N ALA A 75 7.17 11.73 -2.11
CA ALA A 75 6.84 10.34 -2.42
C ALA A 75 7.05 9.36 -1.25
N GLY A 76 7.78 9.75 -0.21
CA GLY A 76 8.06 8.91 0.96
C GLY A 76 9.45 9.12 1.54
N VAL A 77 9.86 8.19 2.41
CA VAL A 77 11.13 8.23 3.14
C VAL A 77 11.93 6.94 2.96
N ASP A 78 13.24 7.06 2.89
CA ASP A 78 14.16 5.93 2.99
C ASP A 78 14.63 5.81 4.46
N TRP A 79 14.26 4.71 5.13
CA TRP A 79 14.67 4.44 6.51
C TRP A 79 15.89 3.54 6.55
N GLN A 80 16.97 4.00 7.18
CA GLN A 80 18.01 3.10 7.67
C GLN A 80 17.51 2.46 8.97
N VAL A 81 17.39 1.13 8.97
CA VAL A 81 16.90 0.35 10.10
C VAL A 81 18.06 -0.47 10.66
N THR A 82 18.34 -0.27 11.95
CA THR A 82 19.32 -1.08 12.70
C THR A 82 18.56 -1.83 13.80
N PRO A 83 18.41 -3.16 13.68
CA PRO A 83 17.85 -4.02 14.72
C PRO A 83 18.56 -3.85 16.06
N GLY A 84 17.81 -4.02 17.15
CA GLY A 84 18.32 -4.02 18.51
C GLY A 84 17.59 -5.06 19.36
N PRO A 85 18.07 -5.34 20.59
CA PRO A 85 17.34 -6.19 21.52
C PRO A 85 15.94 -5.62 21.78
N ILE A 86 14.93 -6.49 21.76
CA ILE A 86 13.53 -6.08 21.98
C ILE A 86 13.35 -5.76 23.47
N ARG A 87 13.06 -4.49 23.78
CA ARG A 87 12.98 -3.98 25.17
C ARG A 87 11.56 -3.89 25.69
N GLY A 88 11.37 -4.28 26.94
CA GLY A 88 10.15 -4.05 27.70
C GLY A 88 10.11 -2.66 28.32
N GLY A 89 9.03 -2.38 29.08
CA GLY A 89 8.80 -1.11 29.76
C GLY A 89 8.22 -0.01 28.86
N ALA A 90 7.93 -0.32 27.59
CA ALA A 90 7.35 0.61 26.64
C ALA A 90 5.83 0.72 26.76
N HIS A 91 5.32 1.89 26.39
CA HIS A 91 3.91 2.12 26.06
C HIS A 91 3.78 2.39 24.56
N ILE A 92 2.95 1.60 23.89
CA ILE A 92 2.73 1.67 22.45
C ILE A 92 1.36 2.29 22.19
N ASP A 93 1.37 3.51 21.63
CA ASP A 93 0.18 4.11 21.03
C ASP A 93 -0.04 3.49 19.64
N VAL A 94 -1.19 2.85 19.46
CA VAL A 94 -1.58 2.22 18.20
C VAL A 94 -2.42 3.15 17.32
N GLY A 95 -2.85 4.32 17.82
CA GLY A 95 -3.81 5.20 17.17
C GLY A 95 -5.04 4.42 16.70
N LEU A 96 -5.39 4.55 15.41
CA LEU A 96 -6.39 3.72 14.71
C LEU A 96 -5.72 2.71 13.73
N ALA A 97 -4.41 2.52 13.84
CA ALA A 97 -3.61 1.74 12.92
C ALA A 97 -3.77 0.24 13.21
N GLY A 98 -4.54 -0.43 12.35
CA GLY A 98 -4.80 -1.86 12.53
C GLY A 98 -3.52 -2.70 12.47
N THR A 99 -2.60 -2.34 11.60
CA THR A 99 -1.30 -3.00 11.48
C THR A 99 -0.48 -2.86 12.76
N VAL A 100 -0.51 -1.72 13.45
CA VAL A 100 0.25 -1.55 14.70
C VAL A 100 -0.38 -2.40 15.80
N MET A 101 -1.70 -2.30 16.01
CA MET A 101 -2.36 -3.04 17.10
C MET A 101 -2.38 -4.56 16.90
N ARG A 102 -2.19 -5.10 15.68
CA ARG A 102 -2.10 -6.56 15.45
C ARG A 102 -0.70 -7.07 15.15
N PHE A 103 0.21 -6.28 14.56
CA PHE A 103 1.53 -6.80 14.18
C PHE A 103 2.58 -6.61 15.27
N VAL A 104 2.44 -5.58 16.10
CA VAL A 104 3.42 -5.27 17.15
C VAL A 104 3.26 -6.17 18.39
N PRO A 105 2.07 -6.58 18.85
CA PRO A 105 1.97 -7.44 20.04
C PRO A 105 2.74 -8.77 19.94
N PRO A 106 2.73 -9.51 18.81
CA PRO A 106 3.59 -10.70 18.65
C PRO A 106 5.09 -10.41 18.78
N VAL A 107 5.55 -9.22 18.36
CA VAL A 107 6.94 -8.76 18.53
C VAL A 107 7.21 -8.39 19.99
N ALA A 108 6.32 -7.65 20.62
CA ALA A 108 6.45 -7.23 22.02
C ALA A 108 6.43 -8.40 23.01
N ALA A 109 5.83 -9.54 22.65
CA ALA A 109 5.89 -10.77 23.43
C ALA A 109 7.31 -11.36 23.55
N LEU A 110 8.25 -10.92 22.70
CA LEU A 110 9.68 -11.28 22.76
C LEU A 110 10.51 -10.34 23.64
N ALA A 111 9.90 -9.29 24.19
CA ALA A 111 10.61 -8.28 24.99
C ALA A 111 11.11 -8.83 26.33
N ASP A 112 12.17 -8.21 26.86
CA ASP A 112 12.73 -8.51 28.19
C ASP A 112 11.89 -7.98 29.38
N GLY A 113 10.69 -7.45 29.12
CA GLY A 113 9.75 -6.95 30.12
C GLY A 113 8.36 -6.66 29.55
N PRO A 114 7.41 -6.22 30.39
CA PRO A 114 6.03 -5.95 29.96
C PRO A 114 5.94 -4.76 29.00
N VAL A 115 5.04 -4.83 28.02
CA VAL A 115 4.75 -3.74 27.07
C VAL A 115 3.25 -3.48 27.07
N SER A 116 2.87 -2.22 27.23
CA SER A 116 1.45 -1.81 27.26
C SER A 116 1.02 -1.21 25.91
N PHE A 117 -0.24 -1.43 25.56
CA PHE A 117 -0.86 -0.99 24.31
C PHE A 117 -2.16 -0.23 24.61
N ASP A 118 -2.34 0.93 24.00
CA ASP A 118 -3.61 1.66 23.93
C ASP A 118 -3.68 2.42 22.60
N GLY A 119 -4.83 3.03 22.29
CA GLY A 119 -4.97 3.87 21.10
C GLY A 119 -6.23 4.73 21.14
N ASP A 120 -6.64 5.19 19.96
CA ASP A 120 -7.79 6.07 19.81
C ASP A 120 -9.07 5.44 20.40
N PRO A 121 -10.05 6.22 20.86
CA PRO A 121 -11.29 5.68 21.44
C PRO A 121 -12.02 4.67 20.55
N HIS A 122 -11.98 4.85 19.22
CA HIS A 122 -12.57 3.89 18.29
C HIS A 122 -11.72 2.61 18.14
N ALA A 123 -10.39 2.69 18.26
CA ALA A 123 -9.51 1.53 18.19
C ALA A 123 -9.85 0.46 19.24
N ARG A 124 -10.30 0.88 20.43
CA ARG A 124 -10.76 0.01 21.52
C ARG A 124 -12.01 -0.83 21.19
N LYS A 125 -12.75 -0.44 20.15
CA LYS A 125 -13.93 -1.18 19.66
C LYS A 125 -13.58 -2.17 18.55
N ARG A 126 -12.35 -2.10 18.00
CA ARG A 126 -11.97 -2.93 16.87
C ARG A 126 -11.61 -4.35 17.33
N PRO A 127 -11.85 -5.38 16.51
CA PRO A 127 -11.59 -6.77 16.89
C PRO A 127 -10.12 -7.02 17.27
N MET A 128 -9.90 -7.58 18.45
CA MET A 128 -8.58 -7.96 18.99
C MET A 128 -8.56 -9.34 19.65
N GLY A 129 -9.70 -9.81 20.19
CA GLY A 129 -9.80 -11.08 20.92
C GLY A 129 -9.06 -12.26 20.26
N PRO A 130 -9.33 -12.60 18.98
CA PRO A 130 -8.71 -13.76 18.35
C PRO A 130 -7.18 -13.78 18.35
N ILE A 131 -6.53 -12.62 18.14
CA ILE A 131 -5.06 -12.56 18.16
C ILE A 131 -4.51 -12.57 19.59
N LEU A 132 -5.21 -11.95 20.55
CA LEU A 132 -4.78 -11.99 21.96
C LEU A 132 -4.92 -13.40 22.55
N ASP A 133 -6.00 -14.11 22.22
CA ASP A 133 -6.20 -15.50 22.61
C ASP A 133 -5.17 -16.43 21.98
N ALA A 134 -4.84 -16.21 20.70
CA ALA A 134 -3.76 -16.93 20.04
C ALA A 134 -2.40 -16.70 20.73
N LEU A 135 -2.08 -15.46 21.09
CA LEU A 135 -0.84 -15.15 21.81
C LEU A 135 -0.80 -15.77 23.22
N ARG A 136 -1.94 -15.81 23.94
CA ARG A 136 -2.05 -16.53 25.22
C ARG A 136 -1.82 -18.03 25.05
N ALA A 137 -2.44 -18.64 24.04
CA ALA A 137 -2.26 -20.06 23.74
C ALA A 137 -0.80 -20.41 23.40
N LEU A 138 -0.07 -19.48 22.80
CA LEU A 138 1.36 -19.60 22.48
C LEU A 138 2.30 -19.28 23.66
N GLY A 139 1.76 -18.87 24.81
CA GLY A 139 2.49 -18.71 26.07
C GLY A 139 2.59 -17.29 26.64
N ALA A 140 2.09 -16.26 25.93
CA ALA A 140 2.13 -14.89 26.43
C ALA A 140 1.19 -14.70 27.63
N ARG A 141 1.57 -13.83 28.57
CA ARG A 141 0.65 -13.32 29.59
C ARG A 141 0.07 -11.98 29.14
N ILE A 142 -1.26 -11.90 29.06
CA ILE A 142 -2.01 -10.72 28.62
C ILE A 142 -3.14 -10.45 29.60
N ASP A 143 -3.21 -9.22 30.13
CA ASP A 143 -4.11 -8.82 31.23
C ASP A 143 -5.55 -8.45 30.82
N ASN A 144 -5.81 -8.24 29.53
CA ASN A 144 -7.12 -7.80 29.03
C ASN A 144 -7.43 -8.37 27.62
N ASP A 145 -8.72 -8.42 27.25
CA ASP A 145 -9.22 -9.01 26.00
C ASP A 145 -9.37 -8.01 24.84
N ALA A 146 -9.12 -6.74 25.12
CA ALA A 146 -9.15 -5.63 24.16
C ALA A 146 -8.19 -4.52 24.61
N LEU A 147 -8.02 -3.48 23.77
CA LEU A 147 -7.28 -2.29 24.17
C LEU A 147 -8.01 -1.53 25.30
N PRO A 148 -7.30 -1.00 26.31
CA PRO A 148 -5.86 -1.17 26.54
C PRO A 148 -5.53 -2.54 27.15
N PHE A 149 -4.35 -3.08 26.82
CA PHE A 149 -3.81 -4.32 27.39
C PHE A 149 -2.30 -4.23 27.59
N THR A 150 -1.76 -5.08 28.45
CA THR A 150 -0.32 -5.30 28.66
C THR A 150 0.02 -6.74 28.29
N ILE A 151 1.11 -6.92 27.55
CA ILE A 151 1.65 -8.24 27.19
C ILE A 151 3.04 -8.44 27.80
N SER A 152 3.33 -9.66 28.25
CA SER A 152 4.66 -10.09 28.64
C SER A 152 4.94 -11.52 28.17
N GLY A 153 6.19 -11.76 27.76
CA GLY A 153 6.67 -13.08 27.35
C GLY A 153 6.93 -14.04 28.52
N PRO A 154 7.53 -15.21 28.23
CA PRO A 154 8.05 -15.61 26.91
C PRO A 154 6.96 -16.10 25.94
N LEU A 155 7.25 -16.03 24.64
CA LEU A 155 6.43 -16.61 23.57
C LEU A 155 7.22 -17.73 22.88
N ALA A 156 6.91 -18.99 23.18
CA ALA A 156 7.67 -20.12 22.65
C ALA A 156 7.32 -20.43 21.18
N GLY A 157 6.14 -20.05 20.72
CA GLY A 157 5.60 -20.48 19.43
C GLY A 157 4.98 -21.88 19.51
N GLY A 158 4.79 -22.51 18.34
CA GLY A 158 4.15 -23.82 18.21
C GLY A 158 2.83 -23.75 17.42
N GLU A 159 1.89 -24.63 17.75
CA GLU A 159 0.60 -24.70 17.04
C GLU A 159 -0.46 -23.82 17.70
N VAL A 160 -1.24 -23.12 16.88
CA VAL A 160 -2.39 -22.34 17.33
C VAL A 160 -3.53 -22.44 16.34
N THR A 161 -4.76 -22.55 16.87
CA THR A 161 -5.99 -22.49 16.08
C THR A 161 -6.72 -21.19 16.40
N LEU A 162 -7.14 -20.43 15.39
CA LEU A 162 -7.83 -19.16 15.58
C LEU A 162 -8.88 -18.89 14.50
N ASP A 163 -9.93 -18.15 14.87
CA ASP A 163 -10.89 -17.61 13.90
C ASP A 163 -10.38 -16.27 13.34
N ALA A 164 -10.02 -16.29 12.05
CA ALA A 164 -9.47 -15.16 11.30
C ALA A 164 -10.51 -14.49 10.39
N SER A 165 -11.78 -14.93 10.44
CA SER A 165 -12.86 -14.41 9.59
C SER A 165 -13.13 -12.91 9.80
N GLY A 166 -12.81 -12.39 10.98
CA GLY A 166 -12.91 -10.96 11.27
C GLY A 166 -11.77 -10.10 10.72
N SER A 167 -10.59 -10.68 10.45
CA SER A 167 -9.42 -9.94 9.95
C SER A 167 -8.26 -10.86 9.56
N SER A 168 -7.73 -10.70 8.34
CA SER A 168 -6.45 -11.33 7.94
C SER A 168 -5.25 -10.85 8.75
N GLN A 169 -5.35 -9.68 9.41
CA GLN A 169 -4.26 -9.13 10.22
C GLN A 169 -3.92 -10.01 11.42
N PHE A 170 -4.84 -10.85 11.89
CA PHE A 170 -4.56 -11.82 12.95
C PHE A 170 -3.52 -12.84 12.50
N VAL A 171 -3.67 -13.37 11.28
CA VAL A 171 -2.71 -14.30 10.68
C VAL A 171 -1.41 -13.55 10.34
N SER A 172 -1.48 -12.44 9.61
CA SER A 172 -0.28 -11.68 9.22
C SER A 172 0.58 -11.26 10.42
N GLY A 173 -0.03 -10.78 11.50
CA GLY A 173 0.70 -10.34 12.69
C GLY A 173 1.51 -11.47 13.33
N LEU A 174 0.92 -12.66 13.45
CA LEU A 174 1.61 -13.84 13.97
C LEU A 174 2.72 -14.30 13.03
N LEU A 175 2.46 -14.37 11.72
CA LEU A 175 3.45 -14.82 10.72
C LEU A 175 4.71 -13.94 10.71
N LEU A 176 4.55 -12.61 10.82
CA LEU A 176 5.65 -11.66 10.73
C LEU A 176 6.72 -11.82 11.83
N ALA A 177 6.30 -12.23 13.04
CA ALA A 177 7.21 -12.45 14.16
C ALA A 177 7.65 -13.92 14.31
N ALA A 178 6.99 -14.85 13.61
CA ALA A 178 7.07 -16.27 13.90
C ALA A 178 8.48 -16.87 13.76
N ALA A 179 9.30 -16.40 12.81
CA ALA A 179 10.67 -16.90 12.65
C ALA A 179 11.56 -16.64 13.89
N ARG A 180 11.16 -15.71 14.77
CA ARG A 180 11.83 -15.39 16.05
C ARG A 180 11.29 -16.18 17.24
N PHE A 181 10.22 -16.93 17.07
CA PHE A 181 9.73 -17.82 18.13
C PHE A 181 10.61 -19.07 18.17
N GLU A 182 10.83 -19.63 19.37
CA GLU A 182 11.68 -20.81 19.57
C GLU A 182 11.26 -21.99 18.66
N LYS A 183 9.94 -22.18 18.51
CA LYS A 183 9.34 -23.29 17.76
C LYS A 183 8.79 -22.87 16.40
N GLY A 184 9.01 -21.62 15.97
CA GLY A 184 8.26 -21.05 14.85
C GLY A 184 6.76 -20.98 15.17
N ILE A 185 5.91 -21.08 14.14
CA ILE A 185 4.46 -21.19 14.34
C ILE A 185 3.81 -22.08 13.28
N THR A 186 2.74 -22.78 13.65
CA THR A 186 1.74 -23.33 12.73
C THR A 186 0.38 -22.76 13.12
N ILE A 187 -0.19 -21.95 12.23
CA ILE A 187 -1.51 -21.33 12.40
C ILE A 187 -2.52 -22.16 11.63
N ARG A 188 -3.60 -22.58 12.28
CA ARG A 188 -4.79 -23.14 11.64
C ARG A 188 -5.96 -22.18 11.80
N HIS A 189 -6.53 -21.75 10.68
CA HIS A 189 -7.76 -20.99 10.70
C HIS A 189 -8.98 -21.93 10.79
N VAL A 190 -9.96 -21.54 11.60
CA VAL A 190 -11.30 -22.14 11.67
C VAL A 190 -12.37 -21.06 11.52
N GLY A 191 -13.53 -21.42 10.97
CA GLY A 191 -14.66 -20.49 10.82
C GLY A 191 -14.91 -20.09 9.35
N PRO A 192 -15.65 -18.99 9.13
CA PRO A 192 -15.91 -18.45 7.79
C PRO A 192 -14.62 -18.05 7.07
N PRO A 193 -14.61 -18.01 5.72
CA PRO A 193 -13.41 -17.69 4.96
C PRO A 193 -12.71 -16.40 5.40
N VAL A 194 -11.37 -16.45 5.51
CA VAL A 194 -10.56 -15.29 5.85
C VAL A 194 -10.74 -14.19 4.79
N PRO A 195 -11.03 -12.95 5.20
CA PRO A 195 -11.12 -11.83 4.26
C PRO A 195 -9.72 -11.37 3.86
N SER A 196 -9.61 -10.67 2.72
CA SER A 196 -8.36 -10.01 2.32
C SER A 196 -7.15 -10.96 2.24
N LEU A 197 -7.32 -12.16 1.67
CA LEU A 197 -6.23 -13.13 1.46
C LEU A 197 -4.96 -12.55 0.81
N PRO A 198 -5.05 -11.60 -0.16
CA PRO A 198 -3.85 -10.97 -0.73
C PRO A 198 -2.92 -10.33 0.31
N HIS A 199 -3.44 -9.89 1.47
CA HIS A 199 -2.61 -9.37 2.55
C HIS A 199 -1.84 -10.46 3.31
N ILE A 200 -2.35 -11.69 3.36
CA ILE A 200 -1.62 -12.84 3.90
C ILE A 200 -0.56 -13.28 2.88
N GLU A 201 -0.92 -13.35 1.60
CA GLU A 201 0.02 -13.64 0.51
C GLU A 201 1.18 -12.66 0.47
N MET A 202 0.91 -11.36 0.58
CA MET A 202 1.91 -10.30 0.74
C MET A 202 2.84 -10.57 1.93
N THR A 203 2.28 -11.02 3.06
CA THR A 203 3.08 -11.34 4.25
C THR A 203 4.03 -12.51 3.98
N ILE A 204 3.52 -13.57 3.34
CA ILE A 204 4.28 -14.77 2.99
C ILE A 204 5.39 -14.43 1.98
N GLU A 205 5.07 -13.66 0.94
CA GLU A 205 6.03 -13.25 -0.08
C GLU A 205 7.16 -12.41 0.53
N MET A 206 6.82 -11.43 1.38
CA MET A 206 7.83 -10.60 2.05
C MET A 206 8.70 -11.42 3.02
N LEU A 207 8.14 -12.38 3.76
CA LEU A 207 8.90 -13.30 4.60
C LEU A 207 9.88 -14.14 3.77
N ARG A 208 9.41 -14.72 2.66
CA ARG A 208 10.26 -15.48 1.73
C ARG A 208 11.36 -14.60 1.12
N ALA A 209 11.04 -13.34 0.80
CA ALA A 209 12.00 -12.38 0.24
C ALA A 209 13.16 -12.05 1.20
N VAL A 210 12.95 -12.19 2.52
CA VAL A 210 14.01 -12.08 3.55
C VAL A 210 14.54 -13.44 4.03
N GLY A 211 14.30 -14.51 3.28
CA GLY A 211 14.87 -15.83 3.51
C GLY A 211 14.16 -16.68 4.57
N VAL A 212 13.01 -16.24 5.08
CA VAL A 212 12.21 -17.03 6.02
C VAL A 212 11.51 -18.16 5.29
N ARG A 213 11.56 -19.37 5.87
CA ARG A 213 10.86 -20.55 5.35
C ARG A 213 9.40 -20.53 5.79
N VAL A 214 8.51 -20.42 4.80
CA VAL A 214 7.06 -20.40 5.01
C VAL A 214 6.38 -21.43 4.12
N ASP A 215 5.68 -22.37 4.74
CA ASP A 215 4.77 -23.31 4.08
C ASP A 215 3.32 -22.80 4.20
N ALA A 216 2.63 -22.80 3.06
CA ALA A 216 1.24 -22.39 2.89
C ALA A 216 0.53 -23.27 1.84
N GLY A 217 0.96 -24.55 1.73
CA GLY A 217 0.40 -25.49 0.77
C GLY A 217 -0.94 -26.11 1.21
N GLU A 218 -1.21 -26.15 2.51
CA GLU A 218 -2.51 -26.58 3.07
C GLU A 218 -3.44 -25.37 3.20
N ARG A 219 -4.70 -25.53 2.75
CA ARG A 219 -5.71 -24.47 2.85
C ARG A 219 -5.94 -24.09 4.31
N ASP A 220 -6.01 -22.79 4.58
CA ASP A 220 -6.25 -22.22 5.92
C ASP A 220 -5.20 -22.61 6.97
N VAL A 221 -4.02 -23.09 6.53
CA VAL A 221 -2.90 -23.42 7.39
C VAL A 221 -1.64 -22.75 6.89
N TRP A 222 -0.96 -22.06 7.79
CA TRP A 222 0.30 -21.37 7.51
C TRP A 222 1.34 -21.75 8.54
N ARG A 223 2.51 -22.16 8.06
CA ARG A 223 3.61 -22.60 8.91
C ARG A 223 4.87 -21.80 8.61
N VAL A 224 5.45 -21.22 9.66
CA VAL A 224 6.72 -20.52 9.60
C VAL A 224 7.71 -21.25 10.48
N GLU A 225 8.82 -21.69 9.89
CA GLU A 225 9.90 -22.34 10.64
C GLU A 225 10.71 -21.30 11.44
N PRO A 226 11.21 -21.66 12.64
CA PRO A 226 12.16 -20.80 13.34
C PRO A 226 13.44 -20.63 12.51
N GLY A 227 14.04 -19.44 12.54
CA GLY A 227 15.25 -19.20 11.76
C GLY A 227 15.71 -17.75 11.64
N PRO A 228 16.80 -17.54 10.87
CA PRO A 228 17.31 -16.22 10.56
C PRO A 228 16.32 -15.40 9.73
N ILE A 229 16.40 -14.08 9.87
CA ILE A 229 15.71 -13.12 9.01
C ILE A 229 16.81 -12.28 8.36
N ALA A 230 17.02 -12.45 7.06
CA ALA A 230 18.15 -11.84 6.38
C ALA A 230 18.01 -10.30 6.36
N ALA A 231 19.09 -9.62 6.72
CA ALA A 231 19.21 -8.19 6.53
C ALA A 231 19.25 -7.89 5.02
N ARG A 232 18.20 -7.23 4.52
CA ARG A 232 18.06 -6.86 3.11
C ARG A 232 17.47 -5.47 3.01
N ASP A 233 17.87 -4.77 1.96
CA ASP A 233 17.12 -3.59 1.58
C ASP A 233 15.81 -4.00 0.90
N MET A 234 14.74 -3.29 1.23
CA MET A 234 13.40 -3.51 0.68
C MET A 234 12.90 -2.22 0.08
N THR A 235 12.38 -2.28 -1.14
CA THR A 235 11.75 -1.12 -1.80
C THR A 235 10.24 -1.27 -1.72
N VAL A 236 9.57 -0.26 -1.20
CA VAL A 236 8.11 -0.22 -1.08
C VAL A 236 7.51 0.20 -2.42
N GLU A 237 6.61 -0.63 -2.95
CA GLU A 237 5.81 -0.32 -4.14
C GLU A 237 4.72 0.73 -3.86
N PRO A 238 4.21 1.44 -4.89
CA PRO A 238 3.15 2.44 -4.72
C PRO A 238 1.87 1.86 -4.09
N ASP A 239 1.11 2.66 -3.35
CA ASP A 239 -0.14 2.22 -2.72
C ASP A 239 -1.28 2.07 -3.75
N LEU A 240 -1.48 0.85 -4.23
CA LEU A 240 -2.46 0.58 -5.29
C LEU A 240 -3.90 0.75 -4.79
N SER A 241 -4.14 0.64 -3.50
CA SER A 241 -5.47 0.83 -2.91
C SER A 241 -5.82 2.32 -2.76
N ASN A 242 -4.83 3.19 -2.63
CA ASN A 242 -5.00 4.65 -2.74
C ASN A 242 -5.05 5.13 -4.20
N ALA A 243 -4.71 4.29 -5.19
CA ALA A 243 -4.93 4.61 -6.60
C ALA A 243 -6.43 4.74 -6.94
N ALA A 244 -7.28 3.99 -6.22
CA ALA A 244 -8.70 3.84 -6.50
C ALA A 244 -9.45 5.17 -6.73
N PRO A 245 -9.43 6.17 -5.83
CA PRO A 245 -10.16 7.43 -6.06
C PRO A 245 -9.65 8.20 -7.28
N PHE A 246 -8.35 8.20 -7.57
CA PHE A 246 -7.80 8.90 -8.73
C PHE A 246 -8.20 8.21 -10.04
N LEU A 247 -8.12 6.88 -10.09
CA LEU A 247 -8.60 6.11 -11.25
C LEU A 247 -10.12 6.24 -11.43
N ALA A 248 -10.89 6.32 -10.35
CA ALA A 248 -12.32 6.59 -10.39
C ALA A 248 -12.64 7.95 -11.04
N ALA A 249 -11.79 8.97 -10.87
CA ALA A 249 -11.97 10.26 -11.53
C ALA A 249 -11.95 10.15 -13.06
N ALA A 250 -11.16 9.24 -13.64
CA ALA A 250 -11.19 8.98 -15.09
C ALA A 250 -12.59 8.48 -15.52
N LEU A 251 -13.16 7.51 -14.79
CA LEU A 251 -14.49 6.96 -15.07
C LEU A 251 -15.58 8.03 -14.96
N VAL A 252 -15.58 8.78 -13.86
CA VAL A 252 -16.61 9.78 -13.56
C VAL A 252 -16.60 10.92 -14.58
N THR A 253 -15.42 11.38 -14.99
CA THR A 253 -15.29 12.57 -15.85
C THR A 253 -15.21 12.23 -17.34
N GLY A 254 -15.10 10.96 -17.71
CA GLY A 254 -14.79 10.54 -19.09
C GLY A 254 -13.38 10.90 -19.54
N GLY A 255 -12.47 11.01 -18.59
CA GLY A 255 -11.08 11.40 -18.77
C GLY A 255 -10.11 10.22 -18.80
N THR A 256 -8.83 10.52 -18.68
CA THR A 256 -7.73 9.55 -18.56
C THR A 256 -6.85 9.86 -17.36
N VAL A 257 -6.60 8.87 -16.52
CA VAL A 257 -5.63 8.95 -15.42
C VAL A 257 -4.58 7.87 -15.59
N THR A 258 -3.32 8.27 -15.49
CA THR A 258 -2.15 7.38 -15.52
C THR A 258 -1.52 7.31 -14.15
N ILE A 259 -1.38 6.10 -13.60
CA ILE A 259 -0.61 5.83 -12.39
C ILE A 259 0.75 5.26 -12.82
N PRO A 260 1.85 6.01 -12.64
CA PRO A 260 3.16 5.53 -13.01
C PRO A 260 3.66 4.46 -12.04
N ALA A 261 4.64 3.68 -12.48
CA ALA A 261 5.32 2.68 -11.66
C ALA A 261 4.39 1.60 -11.05
N TRP A 262 3.31 1.26 -11.75
CA TRP A 262 2.48 0.11 -11.44
C TRP A 262 3.29 -1.19 -11.55
N PRO A 263 3.41 -1.98 -10.47
CA PRO A 263 4.20 -3.22 -10.48
C PRO A 263 3.70 -4.24 -11.50
N LEU A 264 4.62 -4.91 -12.21
CA LEU A 264 4.24 -6.04 -13.08
C LEU A 264 3.62 -7.19 -12.29
N HIS A 265 4.18 -7.45 -11.10
CA HIS A 265 3.74 -8.46 -10.15
C HIS A 265 3.59 -7.80 -8.78
N THR A 266 2.46 -8.04 -8.12
CA THR A 266 2.16 -7.51 -6.78
C THR A 266 1.09 -8.39 -6.12
N THR A 267 1.10 -8.41 -4.79
CA THR A 267 0.07 -9.00 -3.93
C THR A 267 -0.86 -7.95 -3.33
N GLN A 268 -0.75 -6.68 -3.73
CA GLN A 268 -1.65 -5.64 -3.28
C GLN A 268 -3.06 -5.82 -3.84
N ALA A 269 -4.05 -5.73 -2.95
CA ALA A 269 -5.47 -5.78 -3.30
C ALA A 269 -5.89 -4.75 -4.36
N GLY A 270 -5.22 -3.58 -4.39
CA GLY A 270 -5.46 -2.55 -5.40
C GLY A 270 -5.21 -3.00 -6.85
N ASP A 271 -4.47 -4.08 -7.09
CA ASP A 271 -4.30 -4.59 -8.47
C ASP A 271 -5.62 -5.06 -9.10
N ALA A 272 -6.62 -5.43 -8.28
CA ALA A 272 -7.96 -5.79 -8.74
C ALA A 272 -8.73 -4.62 -9.40
N LEU A 273 -8.27 -3.37 -9.21
CA LEU A 273 -8.86 -2.21 -9.89
C LEU A 273 -8.82 -2.37 -11.42
N ARG A 274 -7.86 -3.13 -11.97
CA ARG A 274 -7.78 -3.38 -13.41
C ARG A 274 -9.06 -4.03 -13.94
N ASP A 275 -9.53 -5.06 -13.26
CA ASP A 275 -10.68 -5.85 -13.68
C ASP A 275 -12.00 -5.19 -13.24
N LEU A 276 -12.02 -4.64 -12.03
CA LEU A 276 -13.20 -3.96 -11.48
C LEU A 276 -13.58 -2.74 -12.33
N LEU A 277 -12.63 -1.86 -12.63
CA LEU A 277 -12.90 -0.66 -13.41
C LEU A 277 -13.24 -0.98 -14.88
N THR A 278 -12.63 -2.04 -15.45
CA THR A 278 -13.02 -2.56 -16.77
C THR A 278 -14.48 -3.00 -16.78
N THR A 279 -14.90 -3.75 -15.75
CA THR A 279 -16.30 -4.21 -15.60
C THR A 279 -17.28 -3.04 -15.48
N MET A 280 -16.84 -1.94 -14.87
CA MET A 280 -17.62 -0.71 -14.72
C MET A 280 -17.61 0.21 -15.97
N GLY A 281 -16.94 -0.22 -17.06
CA GLY A 281 -16.98 0.45 -18.37
C GLY A 281 -15.74 1.27 -18.72
N ALA A 282 -14.64 1.17 -17.96
CA ALA A 282 -13.38 1.80 -18.31
C ALA A 282 -12.58 0.97 -19.32
N THR A 283 -11.70 1.63 -20.07
CA THR A 283 -10.57 0.97 -20.74
C THR A 283 -9.36 1.03 -19.83
N VAL A 284 -8.82 -0.13 -19.46
CA VAL A 284 -7.63 -0.22 -18.61
C VAL A 284 -6.49 -0.87 -19.39
N THR A 285 -5.35 -0.18 -19.48
CA THR A 285 -4.17 -0.66 -20.19
C THR A 285 -2.91 -0.49 -19.36
N ARG A 286 -1.94 -1.37 -19.57
CA ARG A 286 -0.58 -1.18 -19.08
C ARG A 286 0.28 -0.67 -20.23
N THR A 287 1.02 0.41 -20.01
CA THR A 287 1.99 0.96 -20.96
C THR A 287 3.41 0.81 -20.43
N PRO A 288 4.45 0.89 -21.27
CA PRO A 288 5.82 1.03 -20.79
C PRO A 288 5.91 2.17 -19.76
N ALA A 289 6.74 1.98 -18.73
CA ALA A 289 6.89 2.97 -17.66
C ALA A 289 7.37 4.32 -18.22
N HIS A 290 6.73 5.42 -17.83
CA HIS A 290 7.25 6.76 -18.09
C HIS A 290 8.57 6.94 -17.32
N SER A 291 9.59 7.46 -18.00
CA SER A 291 10.81 7.94 -17.32
C SER A 291 10.43 9.09 -16.40
N THR A 292 10.51 8.88 -15.08
CA THR A 292 10.16 9.90 -14.07
C THR A 292 11.26 10.93 -13.84
N SER A 293 12.42 10.79 -14.50
CA SER A 293 13.46 11.81 -14.53
C SER A 293 13.37 12.57 -15.86
N PRO A 294 13.50 13.92 -15.89
CA PRO A 294 13.72 14.60 -17.16
C PRO A 294 15.03 14.08 -17.74
N ALA A 295 14.94 13.13 -18.67
CA ALA A 295 16.10 12.60 -19.36
C ALA A 295 16.77 13.75 -20.10
N THR A 296 17.92 14.19 -19.61
CA THR A 296 18.76 15.13 -20.33
C THR A 296 19.38 14.39 -21.51
N THR A 297 18.96 14.74 -22.71
CA THR A 297 19.47 14.14 -23.94
C THR A 297 20.55 15.04 -24.53
N ALA A 298 21.78 14.54 -24.66
CA ALA A 298 22.80 15.12 -25.52
C ALA A 298 22.57 14.57 -26.92
N ALA A 299 22.33 15.46 -27.89
CA ALA A 299 22.27 15.10 -29.31
C ALA A 299 23.34 15.90 -30.07
N GLY A 300 24.31 15.21 -30.67
CA GLY A 300 25.35 15.84 -31.48
C GLY A 300 26.73 15.21 -31.31
N VAL A 301 27.68 15.65 -32.12
CA VAL A 301 29.07 15.19 -32.01
C VAL A 301 29.68 15.72 -30.71
N ASP A 302 30.28 14.83 -29.91
CA ASP A 302 30.96 15.13 -28.63
C ASP A 302 30.08 15.81 -27.56
N ALA A 303 28.76 15.65 -27.62
CA ALA A 303 27.84 16.26 -26.67
C ALA A 303 27.83 15.52 -25.30
N THR A 304 27.73 16.24 -24.19
CA THR A 304 27.76 15.65 -22.84
C THR A 304 26.51 15.99 -22.03
N THR A 305 25.94 15.00 -21.34
CA THR A 305 24.88 15.22 -20.32
C THR A 305 25.20 14.50 -19.02
N ALA A 306 24.65 15.04 -17.94
CA ALA A 306 24.70 14.41 -16.63
C ALA A 306 23.36 14.54 -15.90
N GLY A 307 23.07 13.62 -14.98
CA GLY A 307 21.82 13.61 -14.20
C GLY A 307 21.35 12.20 -13.85
N SER A 308 20.07 12.07 -13.49
CA SER A 308 19.41 10.77 -13.37
C SER A 308 18.77 10.40 -14.72
N ASP A 309 19.09 9.22 -15.24
CA ASP A 309 18.72 8.68 -16.55
C ASP A 309 19.11 9.53 -17.78
N PRO A 310 20.33 10.11 -17.85
CA PRO A 310 20.77 10.88 -19.01
C PRO A 310 20.97 9.98 -20.24
N THR A 311 20.69 10.49 -21.44
CA THR A 311 20.87 9.75 -22.70
C THR A 311 21.85 10.47 -23.62
N ALA A 312 22.81 9.72 -24.19
CA ALA A 312 23.75 10.22 -25.18
C ALA A 312 23.41 9.68 -26.58
N THR A 313 23.24 10.59 -27.53
CA THR A 313 23.00 10.34 -28.96
C THR A 313 23.96 11.15 -29.83
N GLY A 314 24.49 10.55 -30.90
CA GLY A 314 25.53 11.13 -31.75
C GLY A 314 26.96 10.69 -31.42
N SER A 315 27.82 10.62 -32.45
CA SER A 315 29.21 10.15 -32.32
C SER A 315 29.98 10.92 -31.25
N GLY A 316 30.57 10.22 -30.28
CA GLY A 316 31.37 10.83 -29.21
C GLY A 316 30.54 11.39 -28.03
N ALA A 317 29.22 11.28 -28.05
CA ALA A 317 28.39 11.78 -26.97
C ALA A 317 28.52 10.94 -25.68
N THR A 318 28.47 11.59 -24.51
CA THR A 318 28.65 10.96 -23.19
C THR A 318 27.54 11.31 -22.21
N ALA A 319 26.93 10.31 -21.59
CA ALA A 319 25.92 10.44 -20.54
C ALA A 319 26.48 10.00 -19.18
N THR A 320 26.29 10.81 -18.13
CA THR A 320 26.96 10.60 -16.83
C THR A 320 25.96 10.68 -15.66
N GLY A 321 25.74 9.59 -14.93
CA GLY A 321 24.91 9.54 -13.72
C GLY A 321 24.14 8.21 -13.58
N SER A 322 23.27 8.12 -12.57
CA SER A 322 22.49 6.90 -12.33
C SER A 322 21.57 6.60 -13.51
N GLY A 323 21.62 5.40 -14.07
CA GLY A 323 20.77 4.98 -15.20
C GLY A 323 21.16 5.57 -16.57
N ALA A 324 22.38 6.09 -16.71
CA ALA A 324 22.86 6.66 -17.97
C ALA A 324 22.74 5.69 -19.16
N THR A 325 22.32 6.17 -20.33
CA THR A 325 22.11 5.34 -21.53
C THR A 325 22.95 5.81 -22.72
N ALA A 326 23.66 4.87 -23.35
CA ALA A 326 24.42 5.05 -24.58
C ALA A 326 23.61 4.45 -25.75
N ALA A 327 23.07 5.32 -26.62
CA ALA A 327 22.06 4.94 -27.61
C ALA A 327 22.58 4.79 -29.05
N ASP A 328 23.76 5.32 -29.37
CA ASP A 328 24.35 5.27 -30.73
C ASP A 328 25.77 4.69 -30.74
N LEU A 329 26.22 4.23 -31.90
CA LEU A 329 27.61 3.76 -32.08
C LEU A 329 28.61 4.87 -31.72
N GLY A 330 29.57 4.55 -30.85
CA GLY A 330 30.56 5.52 -30.37
C GLY A 330 30.08 6.45 -29.25
N THR A 331 28.96 6.14 -28.58
CA THR A 331 28.51 6.83 -27.35
C THR A 331 28.98 6.12 -26.08
N ALA A 332 29.04 6.87 -24.97
CA ALA A 332 29.44 6.37 -23.66
C ALA A 332 28.40 6.69 -22.57
N ALA A 333 28.18 5.73 -21.65
CA ALA A 333 27.35 5.90 -20.46
C ALA A 333 28.12 5.54 -19.20
N MET A 334 28.10 6.42 -18.20
CA MET A 334 28.89 6.27 -16.97
C MET A 334 28.04 6.49 -15.73
N GLY A 335 27.98 5.52 -14.82
CA GLY A 335 27.26 5.60 -13.54
C GLY A 335 26.61 4.29 -13.12
N SER A 336 25.96 4.27 -11.96
CA SER A 336 25.26 3.08 -11.47
C SER A 336 24.06 2.76 -12.36
N GLY A 337 23.91 1.53 -12.84
CA GLY A 337 22.81 1.15 -13.73
C GLY A 337 22.98 1.59 -15.19
N ALA A 338 24.21 1.93 -15.62
CA ALA A 338 24.44 2.40 -16.99
C ALA A 338 24.10 1.31 -18.03
N THR A 339 23.43 1.72 -19.12
CA THR A 339 22.88 0.82 -20.13
C THR A 339 23.42 1.14 -21.53
N ALA A 340 23.70 0.10 -22.31
CA ALA A 340 24.11 0.19 -23.70
C ALA A 340 23.23 -0.69 -24.58
N THR A 341 22.59 -0.09 -25.59
CA THR A 341 21.61 -0.77 -26.45
C THR A 341 22.12 -1.01 -27.88
N VAL A 342 23.33 -0.55 -28.21
CA VAL A 342 23.93 -0.63 -29.56
C VAL A 342 25.37 -1.14 -29.49
N SER A 343 25.77 -1.93 -30.49
CA SER A 343 27.15 -2.40 -30.70
C SER A 343 28.15 -1.24 -30.78
N GLY A 344 29.36 -1.40 -30.23
CA GLY A 344 30.41 -0.36 -30.29
C GLY A 344 30.23 0.80 -29.30
N THR A 345 29.54 0.57 -28.17
CA THR A 345 29.34 1.53 -27.07
C THR A 345 30.17 1.17 -25.84
N THR A 346 30.35 2.14 -24.94
CA THR A 346 31.11 1.96 -23.67
C THR A 346 30.24 2.23 -22.45
N THR A 347 30.16 1.29 -21.51
CA THR A 347 29.47 1.45 -20.22
C THR A 347 30.44 1.30 -19.04
N THR A 348 30.40 2.24 -18.09
CA THR A 348 31.27 2.22 -16.90
C THR A 348 30.46 2.46 -15.62
N GLY A 349 30.51 1.54 -14.65
CA GLY A 349 29.80 1.69 -13.37
C GLY A 349 29.32 0.38 -12.75
N SER A 350 28.69 0.44 -11.58
CA SER A 350 28.08 -0.72 -10.93
C SER A 350 26.71 -1.04 -11.54
N GLY A 351 26.34 -2.33 -11.66
CA GLY A 351 25.01 -2.72 -12.17
C GLY A 351 24.77 -2.43 -13.66
N THR A 352 25.80 -2.51 -14.50
CA THR A 352 25.71 -2.21 -15.94
C THR A 352 24.94 -3.27 -16.73
N THR A 353 24.20 -2.84 -17.75
CA THR A 353 23.47 -3.73 -18.67
C THR A 353 23.85 -3.43 -20.12
N THR A 354 24.19 -4.46 -20.89
CA THR A 354 24.74 -4.28 -22.24
C THR A 354 24.10 -5.25 -23.22
N THR A 355 23.66 -4.73 -24.37
CA THR A 355 23.07 -5.50 -25.47
C THR A 355 23.74 -5.04 -26.78
N GLY A 356 24.54 -5.91 -27.39
CA GLY A 356 25.26 -5.61 -28.65
C GLY A 356 26.69 -6.16 -28.69
N SER A 357 27.22 -6.39 -29.89
CA SER A 357 28.57 -6.91 -30.14
C SER A 357 29.61 -5.78 -30.06
N GLY A 358 30.83 -6.06 -29.57
CA GLY A 358 31.90 -5.05 -29.53
C GLY A 358 31.68 -3.92 -28.53
N THR A 359 30.95 -4.18 -27.46
CA THR A 359 30.72 -3.27 -26.34
C THR A 359 31.80 -3.44 -25.27
N THR A 360 32.19 -2.35 -24.61
CA THR A 360 33.21 -2.38 -23.54
C THR A 360 32.55 -2.03 -22.20
N THR A 361 32.65 -2.93 -21.22
CA THR A 361 32.04 -2.76 -19.90
C THR A 361 33.08 -2.83 -18.79
N THR A 362 33.05 -1.84 -17.87
CA THR A 362 33.97 -1.78 -16.73
C THR A 362 33.22 -1.49 -15.43
N GLY A 363 33.20 -2.41 -14.45
CA GLY A 363 32.60 -2.21 -13.12
C GLY A 363 32.26 -3.51 -12.36
N SER A 364 31.98 -3.40 -11.06
CA SER A 364 31.64 -4.54 -10.18
C SER A 364 30.14 -4.63 -9.88
N GLY A 365 29.61 -5.86 -9.86
CA GLY A 365 28.27 -6.21 -9.39
C GLY A 365 27.20 -6.26 -10.47
N THR A 366 26.87 -7.47 -10.93
CA THR A 366 25.55 -7.76 -11.50
C THR A 366 24.58 -7.95 -10.32
N THR A 367 23.56 -7.10 -10.21
CA THR A 367 22.50 -7.25 -9.20
C THR A 367 21.15 -7.31 -9.89
N SER A 368 20.32 -8.21 -9.36
CA SER A 368 18.93 -8.47 -9.69
C SER A 368 18.15 -7.21 -10.07
N THR A 369 17.55 -7.23 -11.26
CA THR A 369 16.46 -6.35 -11.64
C THR A 369 15.42 -6.33 -10.51
N GLY A 370 15.06 -5.15 -10.01
CA GLY A 370 13.80 -5.01 -9.26
C GLY A 370 12.64 -5.52 -10.13
N PRO A 371 11.50 -5.90 -9.55
CA PRO A 371 10.35 -6.29 -10.34
C PRO A 371 10.04 -5.14 -11.30
N GLY A 372 10.05 -5.41 -12.60
CA GLY A 372 9.80 -4.40 -13.60
C GLY A 372 8.48 -3.67 -13.33
N THR A 373 8.42 -2.40 -13.68
CA THR A 373 7.20 -1.60 -13.56
C THR A 373 6.68 -1.23 -14.94
N THR A 374 5.39 -0.98 -14.98
CA THR A 374 4.65 -0.40 -16.11
C THR A 374 3.86 0.78 -15.59
N ASP A 375 3.21 1.53 -16.47
CA ASP A 375 2.20 2.48 -16.01
C ASP A 375 0.82 1.91 -16.22
N LEU A 376 -0.09 2.19 -15.30
CA LEU A 376 -1.49 1.84 -15.47
C LEU A 376 -2.26 3.05 -15.99
N VAL A 377 -2.82 2.93 -17.18
CA VAL A 377 -3.63 3.97 -17.82
C VAL A 377 -5.08 3.53 -17.79
N VAL A 378 -5.93 4.35 -17.17
CA VAL A 378 -7.39 4.14 -17.13
C VAL A 378 -8.08 5.28 -17.86
N THR A 379 -8.86 4.94 -18.87
CA THR A 379 -9.68 5.88 -19.64
C THR A 379 -11.15 5.57 -19.41
N GLY A 380 -11.91 6.56 -18.93
CA GLY A 380 -13.35 6.49 -18.77
C GLY A 380 -14.10 7.05 -19.97
N THR A 381 -15.40 6.79 -20.02
CA THR A 381 -16.31 7.35 -21.04
C THR A 381 -17.27 8.42 -20.48
N GLY A 382 -17.25 8.63 -19.15
CA GLY A 382 -18.25 9.43 -18.43
C GLY A 382 -19.54 8.65 -18.18
N HIS A 383 -19.64 7.41 -18.68
CA HIS A 383 -20.73 6.50 -18.43
C HIS A 383 -20.25 5.31 -17.59
N ILE A 384 -20.75 5.21 -16.36
CA ILE A 384 -20.38 4.14 -15.43
C ILE A 384 -21.47 3.06 -15.47
N THR A 385 -21.05 1.81 -15.70
CA THR A 385 -21.94 0.65 -15.59
C THR A 385 -21.87 0.08 -14.18
N GLY A 386 -23.02 -0.29 -13.62
CA GLY A 386 -23.09 -0.96 -12.34
C GLY A 386 -22.42 -2.34 -12.38
N ILE A 387 -22.07 -2.86 -11.20
CA ILE A 387 -21.27 -4.09 -11.07
C ILE A 387 -21.92 -5.07 -10.08
N ASP A 388 -21.83 -6.37 -10.34
CA ASP A 388 -22.03 -7.43 -9.35
C ASP A 388 -20.66 -8.06 -9.04
N ALA A 389 -20.08 -7.76 -7.88
CA ALA A 389 -18.74 -8.19 -7.50
C ALA A 389 -18.67 -8.74 -6.07
N ASP A 390 -17.96 -9.85 -5.90
CA ASP A 390 -17.46 -10.29 -4.61
C ASP A 390 -16.14 -9.56 -4.33
N LEU A 391 -16.12 -8.73 -3.28
CA LEU A 391 -14.94 -7.95 -2.89
C LEU A 391 -14.26 -8.51 -1.64
N ARG A 392 -14.50 -9.76 -1.26
CA ARG A 392 -13.92 -10.37 -0.04
C ARG A 392 -12.41 -10.18 0.08
N ASP A 393 -11.69 -10.41 -1.02
CA ASP A 393 -10.23 -10.35 -1.05
C ASP A 393 -9.68 -8.93 -1.18
N VAL A 394 -10.53 -7.98 -1.56
CA VAL A 394 -10.16 -6.59 -1.84
C VAL A 394 -11.10 -5.60 -1.16
N GLY A 395 -11.60 -5.97 0.03
CA GLY A 395 -12.70 -5.28 0.71
C GLY A 395 -12.41 -3.81 0.97
N GLU A 396 -11.14 -3.42 1.07
CA GLU A 396 -10.73 -2.03 1.22
C GLU A 396 -11.07 -1.13 0.01
N LEU A 397 -11.32 -1.70 -1.18
CA LEU A 397 -11.76 -0.94 -2.36
C LEU A 397 -13.26 -0.58 -2.32
N THR A 398 -14.04 -1.18 -1.41
CA THR A 398 -15.50 -1.01 -1.32
C THR A 398 -15.96 0.44 -1.32
N PRO A 399 -15.36 1.39 -0.55
CA PRO A 399 -15.83 2.78 -0.55
C PRO A 399 -15.76 3.46 -1.93
N THR A 400 -14.68 3.22 -2.69
CA THR A 400 -14.56 3.78 -4.04
C THR A 400 -15.49 3.09 -5.03
N ILE A 401 -15.62 1.75 -4.96
CA ILE A 401 -16.54 1.01 -5.84
C ILE A 401 -17.99 1.39 -5.55
N ALA A 402 -18.36 1.60 -4.28
CA ALA A 402 -19.68 2.08 -3.87
C ALA A 402 -19.95 3.52 -4.36
N ALA A 403 -18.95 4.40 -4.31
CA ALA A 403 -19.06 5.76 -4.88
C ALA A 403 -19.31 5.73 -6.39
N LEU A 404 -18.57 4.90 -7.13
CA LEU A 404 -18.80 4.70 -8.57
C LEU A 404 -20.17 4.06 -8.85
N ALA A 405 -20.60 3.08 -8.05
CA ALA A 405 -21.90 2.44 -8.17
C ALA A 405 -23.06 3.42 -7.92
N ALA A 406 -22.91 4.37 -6.99
CA ALA A 406 -23.89 5.42 -6.75
C ALA A 406 -24.03 6.40 -7.94
N LEU A 407 -23.01 6.47 -8.80
CA LEU A 407 -22.99 7.26 -10.04
C LEU A 407 -23.30 6.43 -11.30
N ALA A 408 -23.53 5.13 -11.15
CA ALA A 408 -23.73 4.22 -12.27
C ALA A 408 -25.13 4.30 -12.88
N SER A 409 -25.24 3.95 -14.16
CA SER A 409 -26.51 3.93 -14.90
C SER A 409 -27.35 2.67 -14.67
N THR A 410 -26.74 1.61 -14.13
CA THR A 410 -27.38 0.32 -13.83
C THR A 410 -27.15 -0.08 -12.37
N PRO A 411 -28.01 -0.94 -11.78
CA PRO A 411 -27.85 -1.42 -10.41
C PRO A 411 -26.51 -2.14 -10.17
N SER A 412 -26.02 -2.02 -8.95
CA SER A 412 -24.81 -2.71 -8.47
C SER A 412 -25.09 -3.55 -7.23
N ARG A 413 -24.34 -4.63 -7.07
CA ARG A 413 -24.29 -5.49 -5.89
C ARG A 413 -22.84 -5.74 -5.48
N ILE A 414 -22.50 -5.37 -4.26
CA ILE A 414 -21.20 -5.66 -3.63
C ILE A 414 -21.42 -6.76 -2.59
N ARG A 415 -20.64 -7.84 -2.65
CA ARG A 415 -20.76 -9.05 -1.82
C ARG A 415 -19.46 -9.37 -1.09
N GLY A 416 -19.53 -10.26 -0.10
CA GLY A 416 -18.36 -10.85 0.56
C GLY A 416 -17.60 -9.92 1.53
N VAL A 417 -18.16 -8.76 1.87
CA VAL A 417 -17.51 -7.70 2.65
C VAL A 417 -18.13 -7.49 4.03
N SER A 418 -18.79 -8.50 4.61
CA SER A 418 -19.37 -8.40 5.97
C SER A 418 -18.36 -7.96 7.05
N HIS A 419 -17.08 -8.29 6.88
CA HIS A 419 -15.98 -7.91 7.78
C HIS A 419 -15.71 -6.39 7.81
N LEU A 420 -16.19 -5.63 6.83
CA LEU A 420 -16.04 -4.16 6.81
C LEU A 420 -16.78 -3.44 7.94
N ARG A 421 -17.68 -4.13 8.66
CA ARG A 421 -18.31 -3.60 9.88
C ARG A 421 -17.30 -3.36 11.02
N GLY A 422 -16.19 -4.10 11.04
CA GLY A 422 -15.13 -4.01 12.05
C GLY A 422 -13.92 -3.15 11.66
N HIS A 423 -14.05 -2.34 10.59
CA HIS A 423 -12.95 -1.51 10.07
C HIS A 423 -12.79 -0.20 10.87
N GLU A 424 -12.25 0.85 10.25
CA GLU A 424 -12.11 2.20 10.84
C GLU A 424 -13.44 2.80 11.31
N THR A 425 -14.52 2.41 10.63
CA THR A 425 -15.92 2.59 10.99
C THR A 425 -16.68 1.35 10.50
N ASP A 426 -17.96 1.25 10.79
CA ASP A 426 -18.83 0.34 10.05
C ASP A 426 -19.03 0.91 8.63
N ARG A 427 -18.19 0.47 7.70
CA ARG A 427 -18.18 1.02 6.34
C ARG A 427 -19.46 0.72 5.57
N LEU A 428 -20.13 -0.40 5.86
CA LEU A 428 -21.35 -0.76 5.12
C LEU A 428 -22.49 0.17 5.54
N ALA A 429 -22.71 0.31 6.85
CA ALA A 429 -23.70 1.22 7.39
C ALA A 429 -23.39 2.68 7.01
N ALA A 430 -22.11 3.09 7.09
CA ALA A 430 -21.70 4.44 6.74
C ALA A 430 -21.92 4.74 5.24
N LEU A 431 -21.52 3.85 4.33
CA LEU A 431 -21.74 4.05 2.89
C LEU A 431 -23.23 4.13 2.54
N ALA A 432 -24.04 3.20 3.06
CA ALA A 432 -25.48 3.24 2.83
C ALA A 432 -26.09 4.55 3.35
N THR A 433 -25.70 4.98 4.56
CA THR A 433 -26.18 6.23 5.18
C THR A 433 -25.80 7.45 4.36
N GLU A 434 -24.52 7.61 3.99
CA GLU A 434 -24.05 8.80 3.29
C GLU A 434 -24.59 8.87 1.85
N ILE A 435 -24.65 7.75 1.12
CA ILE A 435 -25.24 7.71 -0.22
C ILE A 435 -26.72 8.12 -0.17
N ASN A 436 -27.49 7.57 0.78
CA ASN A 436 -28.90 7.91 0.95
C ASN A 436 -29.11 9.36 1.41
N ARG A 437 -28.19 9.91 2.22
CA ARG A 437 -28.23 11.32 2.64
C ARG A 437 -28.09 12.28 1.45
N LEU A 438 -27.38 11.88 0.40
CA LEU A 438 -27.28 12.61 -0.86
C LEU A 438 -28.43 12.29 -1.84
N GLY A 439 -29.48 11.59 -1.39
CA GLY A 439 -30.66 11.25 -2.20
C GLY A 439 -30.55 9.96 -3.01
N GLY A 440 -29.51 9.16 -2.76
CA GLY A 440 -29.31 7.86 -3.40
C GLY A 440 -30.27 6.75 -2.94
N ASP A 441 -30.03 5.54 -3.43
CA ASP A 441 -30.70 4.29 -3.01
C ASP A 441 -29.61 3.23 -2.81
N ALA A 442 -29.13 3.14 -1.57
CA ALA A 442 -28.18 2.16 -1.10
C ALA A 442 -28.77 1.39 0.08
N GLU A 443 -28.68 0.07 0.00
CA GLU A 443 -29.20 -0.88 0.97
C GLU A 443 -28.05 -1.75 1.48
N GLU A 444 -27.87 -1.79 2.79
CA GLU A 444 -26.96 -2.74 3.43
C GLU A 444 -27.56 -4.16 3.38
N THR A 445 -26.74 -5.13 2.98
CA THR A 445 -27.07 -6.56 3.05
C THR A 445 -26.22 -7.25 4.12
N ASP A 446 -26.55 -8.51 4.44
CA ASP A 446 -25.77 -9.31 5.40
C ASP A 446 -24.27 -9.35 5.07
N ASP A 447 -23.93 -9.34 3.77
CA ASP A 447 -22.57 -9.48 3.26
C ASP A 447 -22.04 -8.31 2.41
N GLY A 448 -22.76 -7.19 2.33
CA GLY A 448 -22.33 -6.03 1.54
C GLY A 448 -23.40 -4.99 1.27
N LEU A 449 -23.54 -4.58 0.00
CA LEU A 449 -24.38 -3.45 -0.42
C LEU A 449 -25.12 -3.76 -1.72
N ILE A 450 -26.37 -3.30 -1.83
CA ILE A 450 -27.09 -3.14 -3.09
C ILE A 450 -27.24 -1.63 -3.33
N ILE A 451 -26.85 -1.16 -4.51
CA ILE A 451 -26.93 0.27 -4.87
C ILE A 451 -27.70 0.40 -6.17
N ARG A 452 -28.81 1.14 -6.16
CA ARG A 452 -29.70 1.32 -7.32
C ARG A 452 -29.55 2.74 -7.87
N PRO A 453 -29.56 2.94 -9.21
CA PRO A 453 -29.38 4.26 -9.79
C PRO A 453 -30.45 5.25 -9.34
N ARG A 454 -30.01 6.33 -8.70
CA ARG A 454 -30.85 7.48 -8.32
C ARG A 454 -30.07 8.77 -8.53
N ARG A 455 -30.80 9.84 -8.86
CA ARG A 455 -30.19 11.17 -8.97
C ARG A 455 -29.82 11.67 -7.58
N LEU A 456 -28.54 11.94 -7.38
CA LEU A 456 -28.01 12.53 -6.16
C LEU A 456 -28.18 14.06 -6.14
N HIS A 457 -28.06 14.66 -4.95
CA HIS A 457 -27.99 16.09 -4.71
C HIS A 457 -26.81 16.45 -3.78
N GLY A 458 -26.40 17.72 -3.77
CA GLY A 458 -25.37 18.22 -2.86
C GLY A 458 -25.77 18.09 -1.38
N GLY A 459 -24.78 18.09 -0.51
CA GLY A 459 -24.93 17.89 0.93
C GLY A 459 -23.62 17.47 1.60
N THR A 460 -23.65 17.36 2.93
CA THR A 460 -22.50 16.92 3.71
C THR A 460 -22.34 15.40 3.68
N PHE A 461 -21.16 14.93 3.31
CA PHE A 461 -20.69 13.55 3.38
C PHE A 461 -19.75 13.39 4.57
N HIS A 462 -20.14 12.59 5.55
CA HIS A 462 -19.39 12.40 6.80
C HIS A 462 -18.32 11.32 6.61
N SER A 463 -17.10 11.59 7.08
CA SER A 463 -15.98 10.66 6.88
C SER A 463 -15.85 9.62 7.97
N TYR A 464 -16.47 9.81 9.15
CA TYR A 464 -16.36 8.89 10.29
C TYR A 464 -14.92 8.63 10.72
N ASP A 465 -14.04 9.62 10.55
CA ASP A 465 -12.59 9.51 10.72
C ASP A 465 -11.95 8.37 9.89
N ASP A 466 -12.58 7.98 8.78
CA ASP A 466 -12.08 6.99 7.84
C ASP A 466 -11.64 7.64 6.52
N HIS A 467 -10.33 7.57 6.24
CA HIS A 467 -9.72 8.00 4.98
C HIS A 467 -10.47 7.52 3.73
N ARG A 468 -10.98 6.28 3.71
CA ARG A 468 -11.63 5.75 2.50
C ARG A 468 -13.05 6.28 2.31
N MET A 469 -13.76 6.57 3.41
CA MET A 469 -15.04 7.28 3.35
C MET A 469 -14.82 8.71 2.84
N ALA A 470 -13.79 9.40 3.34
CA ALA A 470 -13.47 10.75 2.88
C ALA A 470 -13.20 10.79 1.36
N THR A 471 -12.41 9.84 0.84
CA THR A 471 -12.16 9.74 -0.62
C THR A 471 -13.38 9.33 -1.42
N ALA A 472 -14.32 8.55 -0.85
CA ALA A 472 -15.58 8.20 -1.51
C ALA A 472 -16.45 9.45 -1.72
N GLY A 473 -16.55 10.33 -0.71
CA GLY A 473 -17.21 11.63 -0.83
C GLY A 473 -16.55 12.52 -1.89
N ALA A 474 -15.21 12.53 -1.98
CA ALA A 474 -14.48 13.26 -3.02
C ALA A 474 -14.81 12.77 -4.44
N VAL A 475 -14.91 11.44 -4.65
CA VAL A 475 -15.30 10.84 -5.93
C VAL A 475 -16.73 11.23 -6.32
N ILE A 476 -17.69 11.17 -5.39
CA ILE A 476 -19.08 11.58 -5.66
C ILE A 476 -19.15 13.06 -6.03
N GLY A 477 -18.40 13.92 -5.34
CA GLY A 477 -18.37 15.36 -5.58
C GLY A 477 -17.94 15.77 -6.99
N LEU A 478 -17.19 14.92 -7.70
CA LEU A 478 -16.81 15.16 -9.10
C LEU A 478 -18.04 15.29 -10.01
N ALA A 479 -19.11 14.55 -9.74
CA ALA A 479 -20.33 14.53 -10.55
C ALA A 479 -21.52 15.27 -9.90
N VAL A 480 -21.47 15.51 -8.59
CA VAL A 480 -22.58 16.05 -7.82
C VAL A 480 -22.20 17.41 -7.22
N PRO A 481 -22.67 18.53 -7.80
CA PRO A 481 -22.42 19.87 -7.27
C PRO A 481 -22.90 20.03 -5.82
N GLY A 482 -22.06 20.66 -5.00
CA GLY A 482 -22.40 21.01 -3.61
C GLY A 482 -22.19 19.88 -2.60
N VAL A 483 -21.43 18.83 -2.93
CA VAL A 483 -20.97 17.86 -1.94
C VAL A 483 -19.83 18.46 -1.11
N GLU A 484 -19.92 18.33 0.21
CA GLU A 484 -18.89 18.75 1.16
C GLU A 484 -18.46 17.56 2.03
N VAL A 485 -17.17 17.28 2.15
CA VAL A 485 -16.65 16.21 3.01
C VAL A 485 -16.32 16.78 4.40
N GLU A 486 -16.96 16.24 5.44
CA GLU A 486 -16.88 16.76 6.82
C GLU A 486 -15.43 16.90 7.34
N ASN A 487 -14.65 15.82 7.26
CA ASN A 487 -13.27 15.78 7.74
C ASN A 487 -12.39 15.10 6.67
N ILE A 488 -11.94 15.87 5.68
CA ILE A 488 -11.03 15.37 4.62
C ILE A 488 -9.62 15.06 5.15
N ALA A 489 -9.22 15.69 6.26
CA ALA A 489 -7.89 15.54 6.84
C ALA A 489 -7.63 14.11 7.36
N THR A 490 -8.67 13.31 7.60
CA THR A 490 -8.52 11.88 7.93
C THR A 490 -7.80 11.07 6.84
N THR A 491 -7.76 11.56 5.60
CA THR A 491 -6.94 10.97 4.53
C THR A 491 -5.46 10.84 4.90
N ALA A 492 -4.94 11.66 5.82
CA ALA A 492 -3.58 11.56 6.36
C ALA A 492 -3.25 10.24 7.06
N LYS A 493 -4.26 9.39 7.30
CA LYS A 493 -4.04 8.00 7.72
C LYS A 493 -3.15 7.23 6.72
N THR A 494 -3.35 7.43 5.42
CA THR A 494 -2.60 6.71 4.37
C THR A 494 -2.13 7.59 3.22
N LEU A 495 -2.65 8.82 3.11
CA LEU A 495 -2.36 9.75 2.01
C LEU A 495 -2.48 11.21 2.49
N PRO A 496 -1.51 11.74 3.27
CA PRO A 496 -1.57 13.10 3.80
C PRO A 496 -1.75 14.20 2.74
N GLU A 497 -1.17 13.99 1.56
CA GLU A 497 -1.20 14.95 0.45
C GLU A 497 -2.45 14.81 -0.43
N PHE A 498 -3.46 14.01 -0.03
CA PHE A 498 -4.62 13.70 -0.89
C PHE A 498 -5.26 14.94 -1.50
N VAL A 499 -5.55 15.97 -0.72
CA VAL A 499 -6.20 17.21 -1.22
C VAL A 499 -5.33 17.90 -2.28
N GLN A 500 -4.01 17.95 -2.08
CA GLN A 500 -3.08 18.58 -3.02
C GLN A 500 -3.00 17.77 -4.31
N MET A 501 -2.87 16.44 -4.19
CA MET A 501 -2.84 15.52 -5.34
C MET A 501 -4.15 15.56 -6.12
N TRP A 502 -5.30 15.61 -5.42
CA TRP A 502 -6.63 15.67 -6.03
C TRP A 502 -6.82 16.96 -6.81
N THR A 503 -6.48 18.11 -6.23
CA THR A 503 -6.54 19.40 -6.92
C THR A 503 -5.59 19.44 -8.12
N ALA A 504 -4.33 19.01 -7.95
CA ALA A 504 -3.36 18.97 -9.04
C ALA A 504 -3.80 18.08 -10.21
N MET A 505 -4.43 16.93 -9.91
CA MET A 505 -5.01 16.05 -10.92
C MET A 505 -6.12 16.76 -11.71
N LEU A 506 -7.00 17.50 -11.04
CA LEU A 506 -8.12 18.20 -11.69
C LEU A 506 -7.71 19.46 -12.45
N GLU A 507 -6.58 20.07 -12.08
CA GLU A 507 -6.02 21.26 -12.74
C GLU A 507 -5.05 20.90 -13.88
N ALA A 508 -4.60 19.64 -13.96
CA ALA A 508 -3.75 19.14 -15.03
C ALA A 508 -4.45 19.31 -16.39
N ARG A 509 -3.72 19.86 -17.37
CA ARG A 509 -4.20 20.13 -18.73
C ARG A 509 -3.44 19.33 -19.76
#